data_AF-A0A854Q6D1-F1
#
_entry.id   AF-A0A854Q6D1-F1
#
_cell.length_a   1.000
_cell.length_b   1.000
_cell.length_c   1.000
_cell.angle_alpha   90.00
_cell.angle_beta   90.00
_cell.angle_gamma   90.00
#
_symmetry.space_group_name_H-M   'P 1'
#
loop_
_entity.id
_entity.type
_entity.pdbx_description
1 polymer ?
#
loop_
_entity_poly.entity_id
_entity_poly.type
_entity_poly.pdbx_seq_one_letter_code
_entity_poly.pdbx_strand_id
1 'polypeptide(L)'
;MARLNVTVPSVEFSMSQSVTFTPQYAQPFTLQEATGLELDSLIAEVNRLINSLEHLYATQDQLLEFMESEEGRGDPEGEQAACEAYRENEELIPRQGERVALLCAAVVNKAGGAPRAGARPTRPPGWTTTGPPSQAQAPA
;
A
#
# COMPACT_ATOMS: atom_id res chain seq x y z
N MET A 1 -27.97 11.75 -2.96
CA MET A 1 -26.94 10.93 -2.30
C MET A 1 -26.59 9.77 -3.23
N ALA A 2 -25.52 9.92 -4.02
CA ALA A 2 -25.09 8.91 -4.98
C ALA A 2 -24.22 7.85 -4.27
N ARG A 3 -24.51 6.56 -4.49
CA ARG A 3 -23.71 5.45 -4.00
C ARG A 3 -22.53 5.25 -4.96
N LEU A 4 -21.31 5.46 -4.48
CA LEU A 4 -20.08 5.11 -5.21
C LEU A 4 -19.98 3.58 -5.28
N ASN A 5 -20.18 3.03 -6.48
CA ASN A 5 -20.00 1.62 -6.76
C ASN A 5 -18.53 1.38 -7.09
N VAL A 6 -17.70 1.21 -6.06
CA VAL A 6 -16.28 0.87 -6.23
C VAL A 6 -16.17 -0.63 -6.51
N THR A 7 -15.92 -0.98 -7.77
CA THR A 7 -15.54 -2.34 -8.15
C THR A 7 -14.05 -2.50 -7.92
N VAL A 8 -13.68 -3.02 -6.74
CA VAL A 8 -12.34 -3.58 -6.52
C VAL A 8 -12.30 -4.97 -7.18
N PRO A 9 -11.40 -5.24 -8.14
CA PRO A 9 -11.26 -6.58 -8.69
C PRO A 9 -10.90 -7.56 -7.58
N SER A 10 -11.57 -8.70 -7.54
CA SER A 10 -11.35 -9.77 -6.56
C SER A 10 -9.89 -10.19 -6.56
N VAL A 11 -9.18 -9.88 -5.49
CA VAL A 11 -7.86 -10.46 -5.21
C VAL A 11 -8.11 -11.78 -4.49
N GLU A 12 -7.82 -12.90 -5.13
CA GLU A 12 -7.77 -14.20 -4.46
C GLU A 12 -6.55 -14.23 -3.52
N PHE A 13 -6.80 -14.25 -2.22
CA PHE A 13 -5.76 -14.33 -1.19
C PHE A 13 -5.38 -15.78 -0.94
N SER A 14 -4.23 -16.21 -1.45
CA SER A 14 -3.61 -17.47 -1.06
C SER A 14 -2.38 -17.18 -0.20
N MET A 15 -2.40 -17.61 1.07
CA MET A 15 -1.41 -17.31 2.14
C MET A 15 0.04 -17.79 1.86
N SER A 16 0.37 -18.19 0.64
CA SER A 16 1.70 -18.60 0.21
C SER A 16 2.17 -17.89 -1.08
N GLN A 17 1.42 -16.90 -1.59
CA GLN A 17 1.69 -16.28 -2.89
C GLN A 17 2.22 -14.85 -2.77
N SER A 18 3.36 -14.60 -3.39
CA SER A 18 3.79 -13.26 -3.75
C SER A 18 2.77 -12.60 -4.68
N VAL A 19 2.32 -11.41 -4.33
CA VAL A 19 1.49 -10.54 -5.16
C VAL A 19 2.33 -9.97 -6.29
N THR A 20 1.81 -10.06 -7.51
CA THR A 20 2.37 -9.39 -8.69
C THR A 20 1.49 -8.20 -9.04
N PHE A 21 2.11 -7.06 -9.35
CA PHE A 21 1.42 -5.87 -9.82
C PHE A 21 2.20 -5.24 -10.97
N THR A 22 1.51 -4.94 -12.07
CA THR A 22 2.08 -4.29 -13.26
C THR A 22 1.36 -2.96 -13.45
N PRO A 23 2.03 -1.82 -13.23
CA PRO A 23 1.43 -0.50 -13.43
C PRO A 23 1.24 -0.22 -14.92
N GLN A 24 0.19 0.53 -15.28
CA GLN A 24 -0.01 1.03 -16.64
C GLN A 24 0.83 2.28 -16.90
N TYR A 25 1.07 3.09 -15.87
CA TYR A 25 1.89 4.29 -15.95
C TYR A 25 3.32 4.02 -15.47
N ALA A 26 4.29 4.75 -16.03
CA ALA A 26 5.66 4.69 -15.55
C ALA A 26 5.73 5.11 -14.08
N GLN A 27 6.33 4.26 -13.25
CA GLN A 27 6.51 4.48 -11.83
C GLN A 27 7.99 4.78 -11.52
N PRO A 28 8.28 5.52 -10.44
CA PRO A 28 9.66 5.85 -10.07
C PRO A 28 10.49 4.63 -9.62
N PHE A 29 9.84 3.50 -9.37
CA PHE A 29 10.48 2.24 -9.00
C PHE A 29 9.56 1.06 -9.36
N THR A 30 10.16 -0.10 -9.50
CA THR A 30 9.50 -1.39 -9.71
C THR A 30 9.05 -1.99 -8.39
N LEU A 31 8.16 -3.00 -8.46
CA LEU A 31 7.74 -3.76 -7.29
C LEU A 31 8.93 -4.43 -6.57
N GLN A 32 9.90 -4.95 -7.33
CA GLN A 32 11.09 -5.60 -6.77
C GLN A 32 11.95 -4.60 -5.98
N GLU A 33 12.16 -3.40 -6.51
CA GLU A 33 12.88 -2.34 -5.80
C GLU A 33 12.13 -1.90 -4.54
N ALA A 34 10.80 -1.76 -4.61
CA ALA A 34 9.97 -1.43 -3.45
C ALA A 34 10.08 -2.47 -2.33
N THR A 35 10.11 -3.77 -2.65
CA THR A 35 10.28 -4.82 -1.63
C THR A 35 11.61 -4.74 -0.87
N GLY A 36 12.61 -4.07 -1.43
CA GLY A 36 13.88 -3.79 -0.76
C GLY A 36 13.82 -2.70 0.31
N LEU A 37 12.77 -1.87 0.32
CA LEU A 37 12.60 -0.77 1.28
C LEU A 37 12.10 -1.27 2.65
N GLU A 38 12.45 -0.57 3.72
CA GLU A 38 11.98 -0.87 5.08
C GLU A 38 10.44 -0.82 5.19
N LEU A 39 9.87 -1.71 6.01
CA LEU A 39 8.41 -1.84 6.13
C LEU A 39 7.77 -0.53 6.62
N ASP A 40 8.38 0.13 7.60
CA ASP A 40 7.90 1.41 8.12
C ASP A 40 7.97 2.52 7.06
N SER A 41 9.01 2.51 6.21
CA SER A 41 9.13 3.44 5.09
C SER A 41 8.04 3.22 4.03
N LEU A 42 7.71 1.97 3.72
CA LEU A 42 6.63 1.63 2.80
C LEU A 42 5.27 2.11 3.33
N ILE A 43 4.98 1.85 4.61
CA ILE A 43 3.72 2.27 5.25
C ILE A 43 3.62 3.79 5.31
N ALA A 44 4.70 4.47 5.71
CA ALA A 44 4.74 5.93 5.76
C ALA A 44 4.49 6.56 4.37
N GLU A 45 5.10 5.99 3.33
CA GLU A 45 4.89 6.45 1.96
C GLU A 45 3.45 6.21 1.51
N VAL A 46 2.89 5.01 1.72
CA VAL A 46 1.48 4.72 1.39
C VAL A 46 0.54 5.75 2.02
N ASN A 47 0.71 6.06 3.30
CA ASN A 47 -0.12 7.06 3.98
C ASN A 47 0.05 8.47 3.39
N ARG A 48 1.29 8.87 3.06
CA ARG A 48 1.53 10.16 2.39
C ARG A 48 0.79 10.25 1.06
N LEU A 49 0.80 9.17 0.29
CA LEU A 49 0.15 9.11 -1.02
C LEU A 49 -1.37 9.10 -0.93
N ILE A 50 -1.93 8.38 0.04
CA ILE A 50 -3.37 8.40 0.30
C ILE A 50 -3.81 9.82 0.66
N ASN A 51 -3.10 10.50 1.56
CA ASN A 51 -3.40 11.89 1.91
C ASN A 51 -3.28 12.83 0.68
N SER A 52 -2.28 12.62 -0.18
CA SER A 52 -2.16 13.38 -1.42
C SER A 52 -3.31 13.12 -2.38
N LEU A 53 -3.81 11.89 -2.48
CA LEU A 53 -4.95 11.53 -3.32
C LEU A 53 -6.24 12.15 -2.78
N GLU A 54 -6.46 12.09 -1.47
CA GLU A 54 -7.61 12.75 -0.82
C GLU A 54 -7.65 14.24 -1.13
N HIS A 55 -6.50 14.93 -1.04
CA HIS A 55 -6.41 16.33 -1.43
C HIS A 55 -6.67 16.55 -2.93
N LEU A 56 -6.15 15.70 -3.82
CA LEU A 56 -6.40 15.82 -5.25
C LEU A 56 -7.89 15.65 -5.58
N TYR A 57 -8.57 14.68 -4.98
CA TYR A 57 -10.01 14.51 -5.17
C TYR A 57 -10.82 15.69 -4.64
N ALA A 58 -10.48 16.21 -3.45
CA ALA A 58 -11.13 17.39 -2.92
C ALA A 58 -10.95 18.62 -3.84
N THR A 59 -9.75 18.80 -4.40
CA THR A 59 -9.49 19.86 -5.39
C THR A 59 -10.29 19.64 -6.67
N GLN A 60 -10.42 18.40 -7.17
CA GLN A 60 -11.27 18.11 -8.34
C GLN A 60 -12.72 18.51 -8.11
N ASP A 61 -13.27 18.18 -6.94
CA ASP A 61 -14.64 18.54 -6.59
C ASP A 61 -14.81 20.07 -6.54
N GLN A 62 -13.85 20.79 -5.95
CA GLN A 62 -13.86 22.25 -5.88
C GLN A 62 -13.73 22.93 -7.24
N LEU A 63 -12.86 22.42 -8.11
CA LEU A 63 -12.68 22.94 -9.48
C LEU A 63 -13.95 22.72 -10.30
N LEU A 64 -14.58 21.55 -10.19
CA LEU A 64 -15.84 21.25 -10.85
C LEU A 64 -16.95 22.19 -10.36
N GLU A 65 -17.08 22.36 -9.04
CA GLU A 65 -18.05 23.29 -8.44
C GLU A 65 -17.84 24.72 -8.95
N PHE A 66 -16.60 25.19 -9.00
CA PHE A 66 -16.27 26.51 -9.54
C PHE A 66 -16.69 26.65 -11.01
N MET A 67 -16.33 25.71 -11.88
CA MET A 67 -16.71 25.74 -13.30
C MET A 67 -18.23 25.68 -13.52
N GLU A 68 -18.97 24.99 -12.66
CA GLU A 68 -20.43 24.89 -12.75
C GLU A 68 -21.16 26.11 -12.18
N SER A 69 -20.49 26.91 -11.34
CA SER A 69 -21.04 28.09 -10.66
C SER A 69 -21.28 29.27 -11.60
N GLU A 70 -22.13 30.22 -11.18
CA GLU A 70 -22.30 31.50 -11.89
C GLU A 70 -21.02 32.34 -11.88
N GLU A 71 -20.19 32.20 -10.83
CA GLU A 71 -18.90 32.90 -10.69
C GLU A 71 -17.92 32.44 -11.76
N GLY A 72 -17.76 31.12 -11.95
CA GLY A 72 -16.90 30.55 -12.98
C GLY A 72 -17.36 30.93 -14.39
N ARG A 73 -18.65 30.79 -14.69
CA ARG A 73 -19.21 31.19 -16.00
C ARG A 73 -19.09 32.70 -16.28
N GLY A 74 -19.00 33.51 -15.23
CA GLY A 74 -18.77 34.95 -15.31
C GLY A 74 -17.31 35.35 -15.49
N ASP A 75 -16.37 34.40 -15.33
CA ASP A 75 -14.92 34.60 -15.43
C ASP A 75 -14.29 33.58 -16.41
N PRO A 76 -14.29 33.87 -17.72
CA PRO A 76 -13.76 32.94 -18.73
C PRO A 76 -12.28 32.58 -18.54
N GLU A 77 -11.47 33.49 -17.98
CA GLU A 77 -10.05 33.23 -17.71
C GLU A 77 -9.90 32.29 -16.51
N GLY A 78 -10.65 32.55 -15.43
CA GLY A 78 -10.72 31.66 -14.28
C GLY A 78 -11.26 30.26 -14.64
N GLU A 79 -12.33 30.18 -15.43
CA GLU A 79 -12.91 28.91 -15.89
C GLU A 79 -11.89 28.11 -16.72
N GLN A 80 -11.15 28.77 -17.61
CA GLN A 80 -10.09 28.11 -18.38
C GLN A 80 -8.98 27.58 -17.47
N ALA A 81 -8.49 28.39 -16.54
CA ALA A 81 -7.45 27.97 -15.59
C ALA A 81 -7.92 26.80 -14.71
N ALA A 82 -9.19 26.81 -14.29
CA ALA A 82 -9.78 25.71 -13.53
C ALA A 82 -9.87 24.42 -14.36
N CYS A 83 -10.25 24.53 -15.63
CA CYS A 83 -10.30 23.40 -16.57
C CYS A 83 -8.91 22.79 -16.81
N GLU A 84 -7.87 23.62 -16.96
CA GLU A 84 -6.49 23.16 -17.09
C GLU A 84 -6.03 22.41 -15.83
N ALA A 85 -6.21 23.00 -14.65
CA ALA A 85 -5.87 22.35 -13.38
C ALA A 85 -6.65 21.04 -13.16
N TYR A 86 -7.92 21.00 -13.55
CA TYR A 86 -8.75 19.80 -13.45
C TYR A 86 -8.17 18.66 -14.30
N ARG A 87 -7.76 18.97 -15.54
CA ARG A 87 -7.16 17.99 -16.46
C ARG A 87 -5.80 17.48 -15.98
N GLU A 88 -4.98 18.37 -15.41
CA GLU A 88 -3.69 17.98 -14.83
C GLU A 88 -3.88 16.99 -13.67
N ASN A 89 -4.86 17.24 -12.80
CA ASN A 89 -5.18 16.34 -11.70
C ASN A 89 -5.73 15.00 -12.17
N GLU A 90 -6.63 14.98 -13.17
CA GLU A 90 -7.15 13.73 -13.78
C GLU A 90 -6.02 12.83 -14.29
N GLU A 91 -4.94 13.44 -14.75
CA GLU A 91 -3.74 12.76 -15.19
C GLU A 91 -2.88 12.25 -14.02
N LEU A 92 -2.75 13.00 -12.92
CA LEU A 92 -1.91 12.64 -11.78
C LEU A 92 -2.54 11.57 -10.88
N ILE A 93 -3.86 11.65 -10.66
CA ILE A 93 -4.61 10.75 -9.79
C ILE A 93 -4.37 9.26 -10.12
N PRO A 94 -4.53 8.77 -11.36
CA PRO A 94 -4.33 7.35 -11.66
C PRO A 94 -2.87 6.92 -11.46
N ARG A 95 -1.90 7.78 -11.79
CA ARG A 95 -0.46 7.51 -11.57
C ARG A 95 -0.13 7.33 -10.08
N GLN A 96 -0.70 8.19 -9.24
CA GLN A 96 -0.55 8.09 -7.78
C GLN A 96 -1.28 6.89 -7.20
N GLY A 97 -2.48 6.57 -7.70
CA GLY A 97 -3.24 5.38 -7.31
C GLY A 97 -2.48 4.08 -7.60
N GLU A 98 -1.85 3.98 -8.77
CA GLU A 98 -0.99 2.84 -9.08
C GLU A 98 0.24 2.74 -8.19
N ARG A 99 0.84 3.88 -7.81
CA ARG A 99 1.96 3.90 -6.87
C ARG A 99 1.56 3.36 -5.50
N VAL A 100 0.37 3.72 -5.01
CA VAL A 100 -0.20 3.14 -3.78
C VAL A 100 -0.36 1.63 -3.93
N ALA A 101 -0.97 1.16 -5.03
CA ALA A 101 -1.18 -0.27 -5.26
C ALA A 101 0.16 -1.06 -5.32
N LEU A 102 1.17 -0.51 -5.98
CA LEU A 102 2.51 -1.10 -6.06
C LEU A 102 3.17 -1.20 -4.69
N LEU A 103 3.10 -0.14 -3.88
CA LEU A 103 3.65 -0.13 -2.53
C LEU A 103 2.90 -1.08 -1.59
N CYS A 104 1.57 -1.16 -1.69
CA CYS A 104 0.77 -2.14 -0.94
C CYS A 104 1.15 -3.58 -1.32
N ALA A 105 1.35 -3.87 -2.60
CA ALA A 105 1.85 -5.17 -3.04
C ALA A 105 3.24 -5.48 -2.46
N ALA A 106 4.13 -4.49 -2.38
CA ALA A 106 5.43 -4.63 -1.74
C ALA A 106 5.33 -4.94 -0.24
N VAL A 107 4.41 -4.27 0.48
CA VAL A 107 4.11 -4.54 1.89
C VAL A 107 3.63 -5.98 2.08
N VAL A 108 2.68 -6.44 1.26
CA VAL A 108 2.14 -7.81 1.33
C VAL A 108 3.25 -8.83 1.05
N ASN A 109 4.08 -8.61 0.03
CA ASN A 109 5.20 -9.51 -0.28
C ASN A 109 6.21 -9.59 0.85
N LYS A 110 6.49 -8.46 1.50
CA LYS A 110 7.44 -8.38 2.62
C LYS A 110 6.87 -9.03 3.90
N ALA A 111 5.58 -8.85 4.17
CA ALA A 111 4.91 -9.44 5.33
C ALA A 111 4.62 -10.94 5.16
N GLY A 112 4.28 -11.38 3.95
CA GLY A 112 4.01 -12.79 3.62
C GLY A 112 5.27 -13.63 3.34
N GLY A 113 6.39 -12.99 2.96
CA GLY A 113 7.65 -13.64 2.64
C GLY A 113 8.59 -13.90 3.83
N ALA A 114 8.25 -13.45 5.03
CA ALA A 114 9.08 -13.67 6.21
C ALA A 114 8.67 -14.97 6.93
N PRO A 115 9.46 -16.06 6.88
CA PRO A 115 9.47 -16.95 8.03
C PRO A 115 9.99 -16.11 9.20
N ARG A 116 9.29 -16.10 10.33
CA ARG A 116 9.84 -15.61 11.61
C ARG A 116 11.02 -16.52 12.02
N ALA A 117 12.15 -16.42 11.33
CA ALA A 117 13.41 -17.01 11.73
C ALA A 117 13.98 -16.13 12.85
N GLY A 118 13.65 -16.44 14.11
CA GLY A 118 14.30 -15.77 15.24
C GLY A 118 13.61 -15.82 16.59
N ALA A 119 12.34 -16.22 16.70
CA ALA A 119 11.74 -16.46 18.02
C ALA A 119 12.19 -17.83 18.54
N ARG A 120 13.45 -17.91 18.97
CA ARG A 120 13.94 -19.00 19.83
C ARG A 120 12.99 -19.06 21.03
N PRO A 121 12.32 -20.18 21.34
CA PRO A 121 11.52 -20.25 22.56
C PRO A 121 12.50 -20.08 23.72
N THR A 122 12.49 -18.91 24.35
CA THR A 122 13.17 -18.69 25.61
C THR A 122 12.45 -19.57 26.62
N ARG A 123 13.06 -20.72 26.90
CA ARG A 123 12.64 -21.62 27.98
C ARG A 123 12.58 -20.79 29.27
N PRO A 124 11.44 -20.70 29.97
CA PRO A 124 11.39 -20.00 31.25
C PRO A 124 12.30 -20.73 32.27
N PRO A 125 12.98 -20.00 33.17
CA PRO A 125 13.79 -20.62 34.20
C PRO A 125 12.85 -21.19 35.27
N GLY A 126 12.93 -22.51 35.49
CA GLY A 126 12.26 -23.14 36.63
C GLY A 126 11.29 -24.24 36.23
N TRP A 127 11.85 -25.40 35.88
CA TRP A 127 11.29 -26.68 36.27
C TRP A 127 12.39 -27.74 36.13
N THR A 128 12.87 -28.20 37.27
CA THR A 128 13.65 -29.42 37.43
C THR A 128 12.74 -30.59 37.10
N THR A 129 12.81 -31.11 35.87
CA THR A 129 12.30 -32.44 35.58
C THR A 129 13.46 -33.41 35.66
N THR A 130 13.53 -34.05 36.81
CA THR A 130 14.27 -35.25 37.15
C THR A 130 14.30 -36.21 35.95
N GLY A 131 15.47 -36.41 35.36
CA GLY A 131 15.66 -37.45 34.36
C GLY A 131 15.53 -38.84 35.01
N PRO A 132 14.99 -39.86 34.32
CA PRO A 132 15.29 -41.23 34.70
C PRO A 132 16.77 -41.53 34.39
N PRO A 133 17.48 -42.30 35.24
CA PRO A 133 18.86 -42.65 34.95
C PRO A 133 18.93 -43.58 33.73
N SER A 134 19.60 -43.12 32.68
CA SER A 134 20.10 -43.96 31.59
C SER A 134 21.29 -44.75 32.12
N GLN A 135 21.13 -46.07 32.30
CA GLN A 135 22.25 -46.95 32.56
C GLN A 135 23.04 -47.18 31.26
N ALA A 136 24.31 -46.81 31.37
CA ALA A 136 25.49 -47.12 30.58
C ALA A 136 25.43 -48.23 29.51
N GLN A 137 26.07 -47.91 28.39
CA GLN A 137 26.57 -48.85 27.38
C GLN A 137 27.68 -49.78 27.93
N ALA A 138 27.72 -51.00 27.39
CA ALA A 138 28.71 -52.08 27.58
C ALA A 138 30.15 -51.67 27.17
N PRO A 139 31.23 -52.43 27.51
CA PRO A 139 31.59 -53.62 26.70
C PRO A 139 32.41 -54.75 27.40
N ALA A 140 32.63 -55.82 26.61
CA ALA A 140 33.53 -56.99 26.71
C ALA A 140 33.17 -58.12 27.69
#